data_AF-A0A926A926-F1
#
_entry.id   AF-A0A926A926-F1
#
_cell.length_a   1.000
_cell.length_b   1.000
_cell.length_c   1.000
_cell.angle_alpha   90.00
_cell.angle_beta   90.00
_cell.angle_gamma   90.00
#
_symmetry.space_group_name_H-M   'P 1'
#
loop_
_entity.id
_entity.type
_entity.pdbx_description
1 polymer ?
#
loop_
_entity_poly.entity_id
_entity_poly.type
_entity_poly.pdbx_seq_one_letter_code
_entity_poly.pdbx_strand_id
1 'polypeptide(L)'
;MIETESMVVRSRVFVVLDGAFVVKWDEHQIQDLLTGQYRYFERRDFGAPITDFELNQLIQAGLVEHFNKEYVWLTPAEQRDALYLTNAQKKRLRAYYLNTTLAPMQLNPVEACLLRLGMDDEFETFLRDDFVMIWETGGQGFSNFDAAEEARAFLSNQVPDIFTHMVVGFIETTRRTA
;
A
#
# COMPACT_ATOMS: atom_id res chain seq x y z
N MET A 1 18.00 -23.93 -15.97
CA MET A 1 16.78 -24.37 -15.27
C MET A 1 16.03 -23.11 -14.92
N ILE A 2 14.78 -22.97 -15.37
CA ILE A 2 13.99 -21.77 -15.10
C ILE A 2 13.39 -21.96 -13.70
N GLU A 3 13.75 -21.07 -12.78
CA GLU A 3 13.29 -21.03 -11.39
C GLU A 3 11.78 -20.73 -11.34
N THR A 4 10.96 -21.76 -11.38
CA THR A 4 9.49 -21.64 -11.28
C THR A 4 9.02 -21.32 -9.86
N GLU A 5 9.90 -21.41 -8.84
CA GLU A 5 9.52 -21.26 -7.43
C GLU A 5 9.26 -19.81 -7.00
N SER A 6 9.75 -18.84 -7.77
CA SER A 6 9.60 -17.41 -7.44
C SER A 6 8.48 -16.71 -8.19
N MET A 7 7.83 -17.40 -9.14
CA MET A 7 6.73 -16.86 -9.93
C MET A 7 5.39 -17.12 -9.23
N VAL A 8 4.63 -16.05 -8.97
CA VAL A 8 3.30 -16.14 -8.37
C VAL A 8 2.26 -15.44 -9.23
N VAL A 9 1.03 -15.97 -9.22
CA VAL A 9 -0.11 -15.28 -9.85
C VAL A 9 -0.31 -13.95 -9.16
N ARG A 10 -0.45 -12.87 -9.92
CA ARG A 10 -0.55 -11.51 -9.39
C ARG A 10 -1.67 -11.33 -8.38
N SER A 11 -2.81 -11.99 -8.56
CA SER A 11 -3.94 -11.95 -7.61
C SER A 11 -3.64 -12.54 -6.24
N ARG A 12 -2.52 -13.28 -6.09
CA ARG A 12 -2.03 -13.76 -4.79
C ARG A 12 -1.19 -12.72 -4.07
N VAL A 13 -0.79 -11.64 -4.74
CA VAL A 13 -0.07 -10.53 -4.14
C VAL A 13 -1.06 -9.39 -3.90
N PHE A 14 -1.15 -8.94 -2.65
CA PHE A 14 -2.10 -7.91 -2.26
C PHE A 14 -1.65 -7.17 -1.00
N VAL A 15 -2.38 -6.11 -0.69
CA VAL A 15 -2.21 -5.32 0.52
C VAL A 15 -3.30 -5.78 1.50
N VAL A 16 -2.91 -6.12 2.72
CA VAL A 16 -3.88 -6.36 3.80
C VAL A 16 -4.28 -5.04 4.46
N LEU A 17 -5.31 -5.07 5.31
CA LEU A 17 -5.83 -3.88 5.97
C LEU A 17 -4.75 -3.10 6.73
N ASP A 18 -3.80 -3.77 7.40
CA ASP A 18 -2.70 -3.10 8.13
C ASP A 18 -1.62 -2.47 7.21
N GLY A 19 -1.85 -2.49 5.91
CA GLY A 19 -0.98 -1.93 4.89
C GLY A 19 0.16 -2.85 4.46
N ALA A 20 0.40 -4.02 5.07
CA ALA A 20 1.52 -4.86 4.64
C ALA A 20 1.32 -5.46 3.24
N PHE A 21 2.39 -5.46 2.44
CA PHE A 21 2.46 -6.20 1.18
C PHE A 21 2.65 -7.68 1.47
N VAL A 22 1.77 -8.53 0.96
CA VAL A 22 1.80 -9.96 1.23
C VAL A 22 1.66 -10.78 -0.04
N VAL A 23 2.15 -12.02 0.03
CA VAL A 23 1.83 -13.09 -0.93
C VAL A 23 1.02 -14.18 -0.23
N LYS A 24 -0.05 -14.63 -0.86
CA LYS A 24 -0.92 -15.71 -0.38
C LYS A 24 -0.51 -17.05 -0.96
N TRP A 25 -0.14 -17.98 -0.08
CA TRP A 25 0.33 -19.31 -0.45
C TRP A 25 -0.82 -20.33 -0.48
N ASP A 26 -1.68 -20.29 0.55
CA ASP A 26 -2.89 -21.10 0.68
C ASP A 26 -4.09 -20.27 1.16
N GLU A 27 -5.22 -20.89 1.51
CA GLU A 27 -6.44 -20.18 1.93
C GLU A 27 -6.26 -19.27 3.15
N HIS A 28 -5.43 -19.69 4.11
CA HIS A 28 -5.27 -19.10 5.44
C HIS A 28 -3.84 -18.66 5.76
N GLN A 29 -2.91 -18.82 4.83
CA GLN A 29 -1.50 -18.51 5.02
C GLN A 29 -1.03 -17.47 4.01
N ILE A 30 -0.52 -16.38 4.56
CA ILE A 30 0.14 -15.31 3.83
C ILE A 30 1.56 -15.12 4.37
N GLN A 31 2.43 -14.61 3.53
CA GLN A 31 3.77 -14.19 3.89
C GLN A 31 3.94 -12.69 3.65
N ASP A 32 4.40 -11.98 4.66
CA ASP A 32 4.79 -10.58 4.55
C ASP A 32 6.04 -10.45 3.67
N LEU A 33 5.93 -9.68 2.59
CA LEU A 33 6.99 -9.55 1.59
C LEU A 33 8.17 -8.71 2.07
N LEU A 34 8.03 -7.91 3.14
CA LEU A 34 9.10 -7.06 3.66
C LEU A 34 9.94 -7.74 4.74
N THR A 35 9.31 -8.64 5.52
CA THR A 35 9.90 -9.30 6.69
C THR A 35 10.10 -10.81 6.49
N GLY A 36 9.43 -11.39 5.49
CA GLY A 36 9.40 -12.84 5.26
C GLY A 36 8.53 -13.62 6.24
N GLN A 37 7.89 -12.95 7.20
CA GLN A 37 7.11 -13.62 8.24
C GLN A 37 5.81 -14.19 7.68
N TYR A 38 5.54 -15.45 8.04
CA TYR A 38 4.27 -16.10 7.77
C TYR A 38 3.26 -15.74 8.85
N ARG A 39 2.02 -15.50 8.45
CA ARG A 39 0.92 -15.27 9.38
C ARG A 39 -0.39 -15.85 8.86
N TYR A 40 -1.31 -16.05 9.81
CA TYR A 40 -2.66 -16.46 9.52
C TYR A 40 -3.42 -15.33 8.81
N PHE A 41 -4.30 -15.70 7.87
CA PHE A 41 -5.09 -14.79 7.06
C PHE A 41 -6.57 -15.17 7.08
N GLU A 42 -7.41 -14.18 7.33
CA GLU A 42 -8.84 -14.25 7.09
C GLU A 42 -9.26 -13.28 5.99
N ARG A 43 -10.37 -13.58 5.33
CA ARG A 43 -10.89 -12.73 4.24
C ARG A 43 -11.15 -11.28 4.68
N ARG A 44 -11.46 -11.07 5.96
CA ARG A 44 -11.66 -9.72 6.53
C ARG A 44 -10.37 -8.90 6.59
N ASP A 45 -9.21 -9.54 6.54
CA ASP A 45 -7.90 -8.86 6.60
C ASP A 45 -7.48 -8.35 5.22
N PHE A 46 -8.22 -8.68 4.16
CA PHE A 46 -7.96 -8.19 2.82
C PHE A 46 -8.20 -6.67 2.74
N GLY A 47 -7.18 -5.92 2.31
CA GLY A 47 -7.28 -4.49 2.06
C GLY A 47 -7.60 -4.20 0.60
N ALA A 48 -6.61 -4.38 -0.27
CA ALA A 48 -6.73 -4.07 -1.69
C ALA A 48 -5.86 -4.99 -2.58
N PRO A 49 -6.25 -5.20 -3.85
CA PRO A 49 -5.36 -5.80 -4.84
C PRO A 49 -4.09 -4.95 -5.00
N ILE A 50 -2.95 -5.60 -5.25
CA ILE A 50 -1.71 -4.85 -5.46
C ILE A 50 -1.70 -4.09 -6.80
N THR A 51 -1.30 -2.82 -6.73
CA THR A 51 -1.18 -1.92 -7.87
C THR A 51 0.20 -2.02 -8.55
N ASP A 52 0.30 -1.54 -9.79
CA ASP A 52 1.59 -1.45 -10.49
C ASP A 52 2.56 -0.53 -9.75
N PHE A 53 2.04 0.52 -9.12
CA PHE A 53 2.82 1.44 -8.31
C PHE A 53 3.49 0.73 -7.11
N GLU A 54 2.73 -0.07 -6.37
CA GLU A 54 3.23 -0.84 -5.23
C GLU A 54 4.22 -1.94 -5.66
N LEU A 55 3.95 -2.62 -6.79
CA LEU A 55 4.89 -3.59 -7.34
C LEU A 55 6.21 -2.92 -7.75
N ASN A 56 6.17 -1.72 -8.33
CA ASN A 56 7.37 -0.95 -8.61
C ASN A 56 8.13 -0.57 -7.33
N GLN A 57 7.45 -0.24 -6.23
CA GLN A 57 8.11 -0.03 -4.93
C GLN A 57 8.81 -1.31 -4.44
N LEU A 58 8.19 -2.48 -4.60
CA LEU A 58 8.79 -3.76 -4.25
C LEU A 58 9.99 -4.11 -5.13
N ILE A 59 10.00 -3.70 -6.41
CA ILE A 59 11.19 -3.79 -7.28
C ILE A 59 12.32 -2.92 -6.74
N GLN A 60 12.05 -1.66 -6.41
CA GLN A 60 13.06 -0.77 -5.83
C GLN A 60 13.60 -1.28 -4.49
N ALA A 61 12.78 -2.01 -3.73
CA ALA A 61 13.18 -2.66 -2.49
C ALA A 61 13.95 -3.99 -2.70
N GLY A 62 14.07 -4.47 -3.94
CA GLY A 62 14.72 -5.74 -4.27
C GLY A 62 13.93 -6.99 -3.88
N LEU A 63 12.62 -6.87 -3.64
CA LEU A 63 11.75 -7.97 -3.21
C LEU A 63 10.98 -8.61 -4.37
N VAL A 64 10.78 -7.84 -5.44
CA VAL A 64 10.22 -8.27 -6.72
C VAL A 64 11.27 -8.00 -7.79
N GLU A 65 11.45 -8.91 -8.74
CA GLU A 65 12.34 -8.69 -9.88
C GLU A 65 11.61 -8.01 -11.02
N HIS A 66 10.43 -8.50 -11.36
CA HIS A 66 9.56 -7.94 -12.38
C HIS A 66 8.11 -8.43 -12.22
N PHE A 67 7.18 -7.81 -12.95
CA PHE A 67 5.79 -8.24 -13.01
C PHE A 67 5.18 -7.97 -14.38
N ASN A 68 4.04 -8.60 -14.64
CA ASN A 68 3.16 -8.28 -15.75
C ASN A 68 1.69 -8.28 -15.29
N LYS A 69 0.76 -8.37 -16.24
CA LYS A 69 -0.68 -8.37 -15.92
C LYS A 69 -1.15 -9.60 -15.14
N GLU A 70 -0.46 -10.73 -15.29
CA GLU A 70 -0.89 -12.03 -14.77
C GLU A 70 0.00 -12.54 -13.63
N TYR A 71 1.27 -12.18 -13.64
CA TYR A 71 2.29 -12.76 -12.77
C TYR A 71 3.21 -11.71 -12.15
N VAL A 72 3.73 -12.06 -10.99
CA VAL A 72 4.78 -11.34 -10.26
C VAL A 72 5.92 -12.32 -10.01
N TRP A 73 7.15 -11.92 -10.32
CA TRP A 73 8.35 -12.68 -10.03
C TRP A 73 9.00 -12.08 -8.80
N LEU A 74 8.93 -12.81 -7.70
CA LEU A 74 9.60 -12.45 -6.47
C LEU A 74 11.11 -12.67 -6.62
N THR A 75 11.93 -11.89 -5.92
CA THR A 75 13.38 -12.14 -5.85
C THR A 75 13.66 -13.50 -5.21
N PRO A 76 14.67 -14.29 -5.61
CA PRO A 76 14.97 -15.59 -5.01
C PRO A 76 15.02 -15.58 -3.48
N ALA A 77 14.53 -16.66 -2.84
CA ALA A 77 14.35 -16.72 -1.38
C ALA A 77 15.63 -16.39 -0.60
N GLU A 78 16.77 -16.95 -1.01
CA GLU A 78 18.09 -16.70 -0.43
C GLU A 78 18.51 -15.22 -0.43
N GLN A 79 18.12 -14.47 -1.48
CA GLN A 79 18.39 -13.04 -1.58
C GLN A 79 17.39 -12.24 -0.73
N ARG A 80 16.11 -12.68 -0.68
CA ARG A 80 15.10 -12.06 0.18
C ARG A 80 15.42 -12.22 1.66
N ASP A 81 15.96 -13.35 2.09
CA ASP A 81 16.32 -13.59 3.50
C ASP A 81 17.36 -12.57 4.01
N ALA A 82 18.36 -12.25 3.18
CA ALA A 82 19.32 -11.20 3.48
C ALA A 82 18.65 -9.81 3.57
N LEU A 83 17.67 -9.54 2.70
CA LEU A 83 16.89 -8.31 2.74
C LEU A 83 15.98 -8.25 3.98
N TYR A 84 15.36 -9.35 4.38
CA TYR A 84 14.52 -9.43 5.59
C TYR A 84 15.31 -9.09 6.84
N LEU A 85 16.51 -9.65 6.98
CA LEU A 85 17.43 -9.33 8.08
C LEU A 85 17.81 -7.85 8.08
N THR A 86 18.11 -7.30 6.90
CA THR A 86 18.48 -5.88 6.76
C THR A 86 17.29 -4.95 7.01
N ASN A 87 16.08 -5.35 6.61
CA ASN A 87 14.85 -4.59 6.77
C ASN A 87 14.35 -4.60 8.19
N ALA A 88 14.47 -5.73 8.89
CA ALA A 88 14.20 -5.82 10.32
C ALA A 88 15.12 -4.90 11.14
N GLN A 89 16.33 -4.64 10.66
CA GLN A 89 17.31 -3.76 11.32
C GLN A 89 17.16 -2.27 10.93
N LYS A 90 16.64 -1.96 9.74
CA LYS A 90 16.41 -0.57 9.32
C LYS A 90 15.11 -0.06 9.94
N LYS A 91 15.21 0.96 10.80
CA LYS A 91 14.07 1.75 11.28
C LYS A 91 13.47 2.56 10.13
N ARG A 92 12.72 1.90 9.24
CA ARG A 92 12.05 2.53 8.09
C ARG A 92 10.97 3.48 8.62
N LEU A 93 10.94 4.71 8.09
CA LEU A 93 9.85 5.65 8.36
C LEU A 93 8.80 5.45 7.27
N ARG A 94 7.67 4.87 7.67
CA ARG A 94 6.48 4.77 6.83
C ARG A 94 5.70 6.07 6.96
N ALA A 95 5.32 6.64 5.82
CA ALA A 95 4.27 7.64 5.76
C ALA A 95 3.06 6.98 5.08
N TYR A 96 1.89 7.12 5.67
CA TYR A 96 0.66 6.51 5.19
C TYR A 96 -0.15 7.53 4.39
N TYR A 97 -1.05 7.07 3.54
CA TYR A 97 -1.92 7.91 2.73
C TYR A 97 -3.21 7.20 2.42
N LEU A 98 -4.23 7.94 2.00
CA LEU A 98 -5.48 7.34 1.56
C LEU A 98 -5.49 7.25 0.04
N ASN A 99 -5.59 6.04 -0.48
CA ASN A 99 -5.85 5.78 -1.89
C ASN A 99 -7.36 5.76 -2.09
N THR A 100 -7.90 6.72 -2.85
CA THR A 100 -9.34 6.80 -3.09
C THR A 100 -9.84 5.79 -4.12
N THR A 101 -8.94 5.17 -4.90
CA THR A 101 -9.22 4.38 -6.12
C THR A 101 -9.92 5.16 -7.25
N LEU A 102 -10.17 6.46 -7.07
CA LEU A 102 -10.84 7.32 -8.04
C LEU A 102 -9.87 7.79 -9.10
N ALA A 103 -10.32 7.83 -10.36
CA ALA A 103 -9.53 8.27 -11.50
C ALA A 103 -9.11 9.75 -11.41
N PRO A 104 -8.07 10.21 -12.13
CA PRO A 104 -7.52 11.56 -11.99
C PRO A 104 -8.54 12.68 -12.27
N MET A 105 -9.52 12.42 -13.12
CA MET A 105 -10.62 13.36 -13.43
C MET A 105 -11.51 13.65 -12.22
N GLN A 106 -11.43 12.84 -11.16
CA GLN A 106 -12.19 13.02 -9.92
C GLN A 106 -11.45 13.88 -8.87
N LEU A 107 -10.26 14.40 -9.17
CA LEU A 107 -9.52 15.26 -8.23
C LEU A 107 -10.37 16.45 -7.75
N ASN A 108 -10.87 17.27 -8.68
CA ASN A 108 -11.65 18.46 -8.32
C ASN A 108 -12.94 18.10 -7.55
N PRO A 109 -13.71 17.04 -7.93
CA PRO A 109 -14.80 16.54 -7.10
C PRO A 109 -14.40 16.16 -5.67
N VAL A 110 -13.25 15.50 -5.49
CA VAL A 110 -12.74 15.12 -4.16
C VAL A 110 -12.36 16.36 -3.36
N GLU A 111 -11.61 17.29 -3.95
CA GLU A 111 -11.25 18.59 -3.34
C GLU A 111 -12.47 19.38 -2.89
N ALA A 112 -13.45 19.53 -3.78
CA ALA A 112 -14.70 20.21 -3.46
C ALA A 112 -15.49 19.49 -2.35
N CYS A 113 -15.39 18.16 -2.28
CA CYS A 113 -16.01 17.38 -1.21
C CYS A 113 -15.33 17.64 0.14
N LEU A 114 -14.00 17.64 0.20
CA LEU A 114 -13.24 17.92 1.43
C LEU A 114 -13.51 19.35 1.93
N LEU A 115 -13.51 20.33 1.03
CA LEU A 115 -13.88 21.72 1.35
C LEU A 115 -15.31 21.81 1.92
N ARG A 116 -16.28 21.10 1.34
CA ARG A 116 -17.67 21.08 1.84
C ARG A 116 -17.79 20.46 3.23
N LEU A 117 -16.91 19.53 3.58
CA LEU A 117 -16.82 18.93 4.91
C LEU A 117 -16.05 19.83 5.90
N GLY A 118 -15.43 20.91 5.43
CA GLY A 118 -14.55 21.78 6.23
C GLY A 118 -13.24 21.10 6.63
N MET A 119 -12.74 20.20 5.78
CA MET A 119 -11.55 19.38 6.04
C MET A 119 -10.37 19.76 5.13
N ASP A 120 -10.49 20.84 4.36
CA ASP A 120 -9.43 21.34 3.46
C ASP A 120 -8.21 21.89 4.20
N ASP A 121 -8.34 22.18 5.50
CA ASP A 121 -7.24 22.52 6.39
C ASP A 121 -6.56 21.29 7.02
N GLU A 122 -7.18 20.11 6.98
CA GLU A 122 -6.68 18.85 7.55
C GLU A 122 -6.13 17.88 6.51
N PHE A 123 -6.69 17.93 5.30
CA PHE A 123 -6.35 17.04 4.21
C PHE A 123 -5.97 17.76 2.93
N GLU A 124 -4.92 17.25 2.29
CA GLU A 124 -4.51 17.66 0.94
C GLU A 124 -4.70 16.51 -0.04
N THR A 125 -5.10 16.83 -1.27
CA THR A 125 -5.27 15.86 -2.35
C THR A 125 -4.15 15.95 -3.36
N PHE A 126 -3.70 14.80 -3.84
CA PHE A 126 -2.67 14.70 -4.87
C PHE A 126 -3.07 13.71 -5.94
N LEU A 127 -2.62 13.96 -7.17
CA LEU A 127 -2.62 12.94 -8.20
C LEU A 127 -1.34 12.12 -8.10
N ARG A 128 -1.50 10.80 -8.19
CA ARG A 128 -0.37 9.91 -8.38
C ARG A 128 -0.75 8.85 -9.39
N ASP A 129 0.04 8.82 -10.46
CA ASP A 129 -0.17 7.96 -11.61
C ASP A 129 -1.63 8.05 -12.10
N ASP A 130 -2.45 7.06 -11.75
CA ASP A 130 -3.81 6.89 -12.25
C ASP A 130 -4.90 7.07 -11.18
N PHE A 131 -4.59 7.60 -10.00
CA PHE A 131 -5.59 7.79 -8.94
C PHE A 131 -5.38 9.06 -8.09
N VAL A 132 -6.47 9.44 -7.41
CA VAL A 132 -6.47 10.51 -6.41
C VAL A 132 -6.05 9.95 -5.04
N MET A 133 -5.10 10.61 -4.40
CA MET A 133 -4.65 10.33 -3.04
C MET A 133 -5.06 11.45 -2.09
N ILE A 134 -5.18 11.13 -0.80
CA ILE A 134 -5.40 12.10 0.28
C ILE A 134 -4.32 11.92 1.35
N TRP A 135 -3.66 13.03 1.71
CA TRP A 135 -2.61 13.16 2.73
C TRP A 135 -3.06 14.08 3.86
N GLU A 136 -2.28 14.13 4.94
CA GLU A 136 -2.40 15.18 5.95
C GLU A 136 -1.84 16.51 5.38
N THR A 137 -2.40 17.64 5.83
CA THR A 137 -1.97 18.98 5.38
C THR A 137 -0.47 19.20 5.52
N GLY A 138 0.11 19.96 4.59
CA GLY A 138 1.55 20.22 4.52
C GLY A 138 2.32 19.20 3.68
N GLY A 139 1.63 18.46 2.81
CA GLY A 139 2.22 17.48 1.92
C GLY A 139 2.93 16.34 2.65
N GLN A 140 2.48 15.96 3.84
CA GLN A 140 3.03 14.82 4.57
C GLN A 140 1.99 13.70 4.63
N GLY A 141 2.44 12.47 4.35
CA GLY A 141 1.61 11.30 4.64
C GLY A 141 1.44 11.16 6.16
N PHE A 142 0.34 10.53 6.58
CA PHE A 142 0.05 10.25 7.98
C PHE A 142 1.23 9.54 8.65
N SER A 143 1.55 9.95 9.87
CA SER A 143 2.73 9.45 10.59
C SER A 143 2.65 7.97 11.00
N ASN A 144 1.43 7.43 11.08
CA ASN A 144 1.17 6.04 11.46
C ASN A 144 -0.13 5.52 10.82
N PHE A 145 -0.28 4.19 10.86
CA PHE A 145 -1.42 3.50 10.25
C PHE A 145 -2.75 3.89 10.91
N ASP A 146 -2.80 3.94 12.25
CA ASP A 146 -4.03 4.21 13.00
C ASP A 146 -4.62 5.58 12.64
N ALA A 147 -3.78 6.61 12.53
CA ALA A 147 -4.21 7.94 12.08
C ALA A 147 -4.80 7.93 10.66
N ALA A 148 -4.19 7.18 9.74
CA ALA A 148 -4.72 7.04 8.38
C ALA A 148 -6.05 6.27 8.38
N GLU A 149 -6.18 5.21 9.18
CA GLU A 149 -7.40 4.42 9.26
C GLU A 149 -8.55 5.18 9.94
N GLU A 150 -8.25 6.00 10.95
CA GLU A 150 -9.21 6.93 11.55
C GLU A 150 -9.73 7.95 10.52
N ALA A 151 -8.82 8.55 9.75
CA ALA A 151 -9.20 9.47 8.68
C ALA A 151 -10.04 8.78 7.59
N ARG A 152 -9.65 7.57 7.17
CA ARG A 152 -10.41 6.75 6.22
C ARG A 152 -11.82 6.47 6.73
N ALA A 153 -11.94 5.97 7.96
CA ALA A 153 -13.22 5.63 8.57
C ALA A 153 -14.11 6.88 8.70
N PHE A 154 -13.54 8.02 9.09
CA PHE A 154 -14.26 9.28 9.15
C PHE A 154 -14.81 9.68 7.78
N LEU A 155 -13.97 9.74 6.74
CA LEU A 155 -14.37 10.13 5.39
C LEU A 155 -15.40 9.18 4.79
N SER A 156 -15.21 7.86 4.94
CA SER A 156 -16.18 6.85 4.48
C SER A 156 -17.53 6.97 5.18
N ASN A 157 -17.57 7.37 6.45
CA ASN A 157 -18.82 7.58 7.18
C ASN A 157 -19.55 8.87 6.79
N GLN A 158 -18.81 9.94 6.47
CA GLN A 158 -19.41 11.22 6.09
C GLN A 158 -19.92 11.22 4.65
N VAL A 159 -19.15 10.64 3.71
CA VAL A 159 -19.47 10.64 2.28
C VAL A 159 -19.19 9.27 1.67
N PRO A 160 -20.00 8.25 2.02
CA PRO A 160 -19.78 6.88 1.57
C PRO A 160 -19.77 6.77 0.04
N ASP A 161 -20.60 7.53 -0.68
CA ASP A 161 -20.69 7.45 -2.14
C ASP A 161 -19.35 7.71 -2.86
N ILE A 162 -18.47 8.51 -2.25
CA ILE A 162 -17.15 8.86 -2.82
C ILE A 162 -16.05 8.00 -2.21
N PHE A 163 -16.13 7.73 -0.90
CA PHE A 163 -15.01 7.21 -0.12
C PHE A 163 -15.19 5.76 0.38
N THR A 164 -16.22 5.03 -0.06
CA THR A 164 -16.48 3.63 0.35
C THR A 164 -15.33 2.69 -0.01
N HIS A 165 -14.67 2.90 -1.15
CA HIS A 165 -13.60 2.02 -1.65
C HIS A 165 -12.20 2.54 -1.35
N MET A 166 -12.10 3.56 -0.50
CA MET A 166 -10.82 4.11 -0.07
C MET A 166 -10.07 3.10 0.79
N VAL A 167 -8.75 3.04 0.62
CA VAL A 167 -7.87 2.17 1.39
C VAL A 167 -6.65 2.94 1.88
N VAL A 168 -6.04 2.49 2.98
CA VAL A 168 -4.77 3.04 3.46
C VAL A 168 -3.62 2.43 2.66
N GLY A 169 -2.87 3.28 1.96
CA GLY A 169 -1.58 2.96 1.38
C GLY A 169 -0.44 3.49 2.24
N PHE A 170 0.79 3.09 1.93
CA PHE A 170 1.97 3.67 2.55
C PHE A 170 3.12 3.82 1.56
N ILE A 171 4.01 4.76 1.87
CA ILE A 171 5.31 4.92 1.25
C ILE A 171 6.39 4.73 2.30
N GLU A 172 7.44 4.00 1.93
CA GLU A 172 8.63 3.88 2.76
C GLU A 172 9.65 4.92 2.36
N THR A 173 9.97 5.80 3.30
CA THR A 173 11.07 6.75 3.15
C THR A 173 12.26 6.24 3.94
N THR A 174 13.43 6.20 3.29
CA THR A 174 14.68 6.12 4.02
C THR A 174 15.03 7.54 4.41
N ARG A 175 15.20 7.82 5.71
CA ARG A 175 15.87 9.06 6.12
C ARG A 175 17.22 9.05 5.40
N ARG A 176 17.45 10.00 4.48
CA ARG A 176 18.82 10.43 4.19
C ARG A 176 19.34 10.95 5.52
N THR A 177 20.14 10.16 6.21
CA THR A 177 21.06 10.71 7.21
C THR A 177 21.88 11.76 6.49
N ALA A 178 21.61 13.02 6.83
CA ALA A 178 22.51 14.12 6.53
C ALA A 178 23.88 13.87 7.18
#